data_AF-I0HLL6-F1
#
_entry.id   AF-I0HLL6-F1
#
_cell.length_a   1.000
_cell.length_b   1.000
_cell.length_c   1.000
_cell.angle_alpha   90.00
_cell.angle_beta   90.00
_cell.angle_gamma   90.00
#
_symmetry.space_group_name_H-M   'P 1'
#
loop_
_entity.id
_entity.type
_entity.pdbx_description
1 polymer ?
#
loop_
_entity_poly.entity_id
_entity_poly.type
_entity_poly.pdbx_seq_one_letter_code
_entity_poly.pdbx_strand_id
1 'polypeptide(L)'
;MHAVVVLAGWVLFVWGWERVASGQPAVGELLWLIVGALVLVPALTLSWVLHNVGIYRRKGPRRSSALVALDYTHDFNGRRIDADWTALAGARRVLIRNDGGHKRFENADPAPAAPTVPAAAPATPLPRRDQHEGAH
;
A
#
# COMPACT_ATOMS: atom_id res chain seq x y z
N MET A 1 34.08 1.67 2.64
CA MET A 1 33.88 0.82 3.84
C MET A 1 32.77 -0.22 3.69
N HIS A 2 31.55 0.13 3.24
CA HIS A 2 30.46 -0.86 3.07
C HIS A 2 30.84 -2.06 2.17
N ALA A 3 31.48 -1.80 1.02
CA ALA A 3 31.90 -2.88 0.11
C ALA A 3 32.92 -3.84 0.74
N VAL A 4 33.82 -3.33 1.57
CA VAL A 4 34.86 -4.15 2.25
C VAL A 4 34.23 -5.06 3.30
N VAL A 5 33.26 -4.55 4.05
CA VAL A 5 32.52 -5.34 5.07
C VAL A 5 31.68 -6.44 4.39
N VAL A 6 31.02 -6.12 3.28
CA VAL A 6 30.25 -7.09 2.50
C VAL A 6 31.17 -8.17 1.93
N LEU A 7 32.32 -7.78 1.36
CA LEU A 7 33.30 -8.72 0.82
C LEU A 7 33.87 -9.63 1.92
N ALA A 8 34.23 -9.07 3.07
CA ALA A 8 34.71 -9.85 4.22
C ALA A 8 33.66 -10.84 4.72
N GLY A 9 32.39 -10.42 4.79
CA GLY A 9 31.27 -11.30 5.15
C GLY A 9 31.10 -12.46 4.18
N TRP A 10 31.17 -12.21 2.87
CA TRP A 10 31.12 -13.26 1.85
C TRP A 10 32.29 -14.24 1.94
N VAL A 11 33.52 -13.75 2.16
CA VAL A 11 34.71 -14.60 2.34
C VAL A 11 34.55 -15.50 3.57
N LEU A 12 34.16 -14.95 4.71
CA LEU A 12 33.90 -15.70 5.94
C LEU A 12 32.78 -16.73 5.77
N PHE A 13 31.72 -16.38 5.04
CA PHE A 13 30.62 -17.28 4.75
C PHE A 13 31.05 -18.46 3.88
N VAL A 14 31.73 -18.20 2.75
CA VAL A 14 32.22 -19.26 1.85
C VAL A 14 33.19 -20.18 2.58
N TRP A 15 34.13 -19.60 3.34
CA TRP A 15 35.09 -20.37 4.14
C TRP A 15 34.40 -21.22 5.20
N GLY A 16 33.45 -20.66 5.96
CA GLY A 16 32.68 -21.41 6.95
C GLY A 16 31.81 -22.51 6.33
N TRP A 17 31.24 -22.25 5.15
CA TRP A 17 30.40 -23.20 4.44
C TRP A 17 31.20 -24.37 3.86
N GLU A 18 32.38 -24.12 3.28
CA GLU A 18 33.31 -25.17 2.82
C GLU A 18 33.69 -26.13 3.96
N ARG A 19 33.91 -25.57 5.15
CA ARG A 19 34.27 -26.30 6.36
C ARG A 19 33.14 -27.19 6.89
N VAL A 20 31.89 -26.76 6.73
CA VAL A 20 30.71 -27.59 7.03
C VAL A 20 30.51 -28.65 5.93
N ALA A 21 30.65 -28.26 4.65
CA ALA A 21 30.46 -29.14 3.50
C ALA A 21 31.50 -30.27 3.42
N SER A 22 32.72 -30.05 3.93
CA SER A 22 33.78 -31.06 4.02
C SER A 22 33.58 -32.09 5.15
N GLY A 23 32.49 -32.00 5.92
CA GLY A 23 32.02 -33.06 6.83
C GLY A 23 32.83 -33.26 8.11
N GLN A 24 33.80 -32.39 8.43
CA GLN A 24 34.70 -32.52 9.58
C GLN A 24 34.79 -31.26 10.48
N PRO A 25 33.71 -30.51 10.79
CA PRO A 25 33.83 -29.45 11.77
C PRO A 25 34.02 -30.07 13.17
N ALA A 26 35.22 -29.95 13.74
CA ALA A 26 35.43 -30.24 15.15
C ALA A 26 34.49 -29.37 16.00
N VAL A 27 34.00 -29.89 17.13
CA VAL A 27 33.05 -29.17 18.01
C VAL A 27 33.55 -27.76 18.37
N GLY A 28 34.86 -27.61 18.58
CA GLY A 28 35.48 -26.31 18.85
C GLY A 28 35.34 -25.29 17.71
N GLU A 29 35.41 -25.74 16.46
CA GLU A 29 35.22 -24.86 15.30
C GLU A 29 33.77 -24.46 15.09
N LEU A 30 32.83 -25.36 15.35
CA LEU A 30 31.41 -25.02 15.36
C LEU A 30 31.11 -23.98 16.45
N LEU A 31 31.68 -24.13 17.64
CA LEU A 31 31.55 -23.14 18.72
C LEU A 31 32.11 -21.78 18.31
N TRP A 32 33.27 -21.73 17.64
CA TRP A 32 33.81 -20.47 17.13
C TRP A 32 32.93 -19.81 16.08
N LEU A 33 32.33 -20.58 15.17
CA LEU A 33 31.38 -20.06 14.18
C LEU A 33 30.12 -19.50 14.87
N ILE A 34 29.59 -20.21 15.87
CA ILE A 34 28.40 -19.78 16.61
C ILE A 34 28.69 -18.49 17.41
N VAL A 35 29.76 -18.48 18.21
CA VAL A 35 30.15 -17.30 19.01
C VAL A 35 30.49 -16.13 18.08
N GLY A 36 31.21 -16.40 16.99
CA GLY A 36 31.52 -15.40 15.97
C GLY A 36 30.26 -14.78 15.37
N ALA A 37 29.28 -15.59 14.95
CA ALA A 37 28.00 -15.09 14.43
C ALA A 37 27.22 -14.31 15.50
N LEU A 38 27.19 -14.81 16.75
CA LEU A 38 26.50 -14.19 17.87
C LEU A 38 27.07 -12.81 18.21
N VAL A 39 28.35 -12.55 17.96
CA VAL A 39 28.96 -11.24 18.16
C VAL A 39 28.85 -10.37 16.90
N LEU A 40 29.17 -10.94 15.74
CA LEU A 40 29.29 -10.20 14.48
C LEU A 40 27.94 -9.69 13.98
N VAL A 41 26.88 -10.51 14.05
CA VAL A 41 25.55 -10.14 13.54
C VAL A 41 24.95 -8.98 14.35
N PRO A 42 24.92 -9.02 15.70
CA PRO A 42 24.46 -7.87 16.48
C PRO A 42 25.34 -6.64 16.29
N ALA A 43 26.66 -6.79 16.23
CA ALA A 43 27.57 -5.66 16.02
C ALA A 43 27.33 -4.96 14.67
N LEU A 44 27.16 -5.72 13.59
CA LEU A 44 26.79 -5.19 12.27
C LEU A 44 25.43 -4.50 12.31
N THR A 45 24.45 -5.12 12.97
CA THR A 45 23.09 -4.58 13.09
C THR A 45 23.09 -3.25 13.85
N LEU A 46 23.76 -3.20 15.01
CA LEU A 46 23.93 -1.99 15.81
C LEU A 46 24.66 -0.89 15.03
N SER A 47 25.77 -1.23 14.36
CA SER A 47 26.53 -0.28 13.54
C SER A 47 25.67 0.30 12.41
N TRP A 48 24.87 -0.53 11.74
CA TRP A 48 23.94 -0.10 10.70
C TRP A 48 22.82 0.79 11.26
N VAL A 49 22.24 0.44 12.41
CA VAL A 49 21.23 1.26 13.09
C VAL A 49 21.82 2.62 13.47
N LEU A 50 22.99 2.66 14.12
CA LEU A 50 23.67 3.90 14.50
C LEU A 50 24.01 4.75 13.27
N HIS A 51 24.44 4.12 12.17
CA HIS A 51 24.70 4.81 10.91
C HIS A 51 23.43 5.48 10.35
N ASN A 52 22.32 4.77 10.31
CA ASN A 52 21.03 5.30 9.83
C ASN A 52 20.49 6.40 10.73
N VAL A 53 20.57 6.23 12.06
CA VAL A 53 20.22 7.28 13.01
C VAL A 53 21.12 8.50 12.82
N GLY A 54 22.42 8.31 12.59
CA GLY A 54 23.36 9.38 12.28
C GLY A 54 22.99 10.13 11.00
N ILE A 55 22.61 9.42 9.93
CA ILE A 55 22.09 10.03 8.70
C ILE A 55 20.81 10.82 8.99
N TYR A 56 19.86 10.22 9.72
CA TYR A 56 18.58 10.84 10.07
C TYR A 56 18.76 12.10 10.91
N ARG A 57 19.64 12.08 11.92
CA ARG A 57 19.96 13.24 12.75
C ARG A 57 20.59 14.38 11.93
N ARG A 58 21.45 14.06 10.96
CA ARG A 58 22.10 15.07 10.10
C ARG A 58 21.18 15.63 9.02
N LYS A 59 20.35 14.78 8.39
CA LYS A 59 19.50 15.17 7.27
C LYS A 59 18.07 15.57 7.68
N GLY A 60 17.69 15.30 8.94
CA GLY A 60 16.35 15.48 9.45
C GLY A 60 15.35 14.47 8.84
N PRO A 61 14.05 14.61 9.17
CA PRO A 61 12.99 13.92 8.45
C PRO A 61 13.13 14.18 6.95
N ARG A 62 12.96 13.16 6.10
CA ARG A 62 12.90 13.38 4.64
C ARG A 62 11.72 14.31 4.35
N ARG A 63 12.01 15.61 4.22
CA ARG A 63 10.99 16.67 4.04
C ARG A 63 10.41 16.73 2.63
N SER A 64 10.83 15.84 1.74
CA SER A 64 10.34 15.76 0.38
C SER A 64 10.67 14.38 -0.18
N SER A 65 9.66 13.57 -0.47
CA SER A 65 9.73 12.75 -1.69
C SER A 65 9.93 13.73 -2.83
N ALA A 66 10.78 13.41 -3.81
CA ALA A 66 10.90 14.21 -5.02
C ALA A 66 9.49 14.61 -5.47
N LEU A 67 9.29 15.89 -5.79
CA LEU A 67 8.05 16.36 -6.41
C LEU A 67 7.89 15.52 -7.68
N VAL A 68 7.12 14.44 -7.58
CA VAL A 68 6.70 13.67 -8.73
C VAL A 68 5.90 14.67 -9.56
N ALA A 69 6.31 14.85 -10.81
CA ALA A 69 5.56 15.66 -11.75
C ALA A 69 4.10 15.17 -11.70
N LEU A 70 3.19 16.06 -11.27
CA LEU A 70 1.76 15.76 -11.19
C LEU A 70 1.14 15.56 -12.58
N ASP A 71 1.90 15.84 -13.64
CA ASP A 71 1.59 15.48 -15.02
C ASP A 71 1.76 13.96 -15.23
N TYR A 72 0.88 13.21 -14.58
CA TYR A 72 0.74 11.77 -14.75
C TYR A 72 0.03 11.46 -16.07
N THR A 73 0.68 11.84 -17.18
CA THR A 73 0.18 11.67 -18.56
C THR A 73 0.45 10.26 -19.10
N HIS A 74 1.45 9.58 -18.56
CA HIS A 74 1.82 8.21 -18.93
C HIS A 74 2.09 7.35 -17.70
N ASP A 75 1.69 6.09 -17.77
CA ASP A 75 2.02 5.12 -16.72
C ASP A 75 3.45 4.59 -16.87
N PHE A 76 3.90 3.77 -15.92
CA PHE A 76 5.25 3.17 -15.92
C PHE A 76 5.54 2.33 -17.18
N ASN A 77 4.51 1.80 -17.83
CA ASN A 77 4.63 1.02 -19.06
C ASN A 77 4.52 1.89 -20.33
N GLY A 78 4.52 3.21 -20.19
CA GLY A 78 4.40 4.16 -21.29
C GLY A 78 2.98 4.26 -21.87
N ARG A 79 1.96 3.72 -21.20
CA ARG A 79 0.56 3.86 -21.65
C ARG A 79 0.06 5.24 -21.31
N ARG A 80 -0.64 5.87 -22.26
CA ARG A 80 -1.25 7.18 -22.04
C ARG A 80 -2.39 7.09 -21.04
N ILE A 81 -2.45 8.03 -20.11
CA ILE A 81 -3.47 8.08 -19.07
C ILE A 81 -4.56 9.06 -19.46
N ASP A 82 -5.79 8.55 -19.52
CA ASP A 82 -7.00 9.35 -19.73
C ASP A 82 -7.78 9.39 -18.41
N ALA A 83 -7.71 10.52 -17.71
CA ALA A 83 -8.32 10.71 -16.41
C ALA A 83 -8.79 12.15 -16.23
N ASP A 84 -10.04 12.31 -15.79
CA ASP A 84 -10.52 13.56 -15.20
C ASP A 84 -10.22 13.51 -13.69
N TRP A 85 -9.04 13.99 -13.31
CA TRP A 85 -8.59 13.94 -11.91
C TRP A 85 -9.51 14.72 -10.97
N THR A 86 -10.17 15.76 -11.46
CA THR A 86 -11.10 16.57 -10.67
C THR A 86 -12.37 15.77 -10.36
N ALA A 87 -12.92 15.05 -11.34
CA ALA A 87 -14.07 14.17 -11.12
C ALA A 87 -13.74 12.93 -10.25
N LEU A 88 -12.48 12.48 -10.29
CA LEU A 88 -12.01 11.32 -9.51
C LEU A 88 -11.63 11.66 -8.06
N ALA A 89 -11.27 12.90 -7.75
CA ALA A 89 -10.82 13.31 -6.42
C ALA A 89 -11.86 13.05 -5.31
N GLY A 90 -13.15 13.04 -5.66
CA GLY A 90 -14.26 12.73 -4.76
C GLY A 90 -14.86 11.34 -4.91
N ALA A 91 -14.35 10.50 -5.82
CA ALA A 91 -14.93 9.19 -6.11
C ALA A 91 -14.61 8.19 -4.99
N ARG A 92 -15.63 7.46 -4.50
CA ARG A 92 -15.42 6.36 -3.55
C ARG A 92 -14.90 5.12 -4.26
N ARG A 93 -15.25 4.95 -5.53
CA ARG A 93 -14.75 3.87 -6.40
C ARG A 93 -14.30 4.41 -7.75
N VAL A 94 -13.12 3.98 -8.16
CA VAL A 94 -12.55 4.30 -9.47
C VAL A 94 -12.37 3.00 -10.25
N LEU A 95 -13.00 2.91 -11.42
CA LEU A 95 -12.78 1.84 -12.38
C LEU A 95 -11.58 2.19 -13.26
N ILE A 96 -10.65 1.25 -13.38
CA ILE A 96 -9.48 1.40 -14.24
C ILE A 96 -9.62 0.42 -15.40
N ARG A 97 -9.71 0.94 -16.61
CA ARG A 97 -9.71 0.15 -17.84
C ARG A 97 -8.38 0.31 -18.56
N ASN A 98 -7.75 -0.81 -18.91
CA ASN A 98 -6.57 -0.81 -19.77
C ASN A 98 -7.03 -1.24 -21.17
N ASP A 99 -6.85 -0.35 -22.14
CA ASP A 99 -7.11 -0.65 -23.55
C ASP A 99 -5.83 -0.43 -24.35
N GLY A 100 -5.08 -1.52 -24.55
CA GLY A 100 -3.80 -1.51 -25.26
C GLY A 100 -2.84 -0.42 -24.78
N GLY A 101 -2.77 0.68 -25.55
CA GLY A 101 -1.91 1.84 -25.30
C GLY A 101 -2.47 2.90 -24.35
N HIS A 102 -3.72 2.76 -23.89
CA HIS A 102 -4.40 3.71 -23.02
C HIS A 102 -4.82 3.08 -21.70
N LYS A 103 -4.76 3.88 -20.64
CA LYS A 103 -5.27 3.55 -19.31
C LYS A 103 -6.27 4.60 -18.89
N ARG A 104 -7.55 4.23 -18.82
CA ARG A 104 -8.66 5.13 -18.50
C ARG A 104 -9.13 4.94 -17.07
N PHE A 105 -9.34 6.05 -16.38
CA PHE A 105 -9.85 6.09 -15.00
C PHE A 105 -11.26 6.70 -15.01
N GLU A 106 -12.25 5.95 -14.56
CA GLU A 106 -13.66 6.33 -14.59
C GLU A 106 -14.24 6.28 -13.17
N ASN A 107 -15.09 7.24 -12.81
CA ASN A 107 -15.83 7.15 -11.55
C ASN A 107 -16.86 6.01 -11.66
N ALA A 108 -16.81 5.07 -10.72
CA ALA A 108 -17.66 3.88 -10.68
C ALA A 108 -18.72 3.95 -9.58
N ASP A 109 -18.91 5.13 -8.99
CA ASP A 109 -19.99 5.34 -8.04
C ASP A 109 -21.34 5.29 -8.77
N PRO A 110 -22.32 4.55 -8.23
CA PRO A 110 -23.63 4.47 -8.83
C PRO A 110 -24.21 5.87 -8.84
N ALA A 111 -24.79 6.27 -9.99
CA ALA A 111 -25.51 7.52 -10.09
C ALA A 111 -26.47 7.62 -8.89
N PRO A 112 -26.57 8.78 -8.21
CA PRO A 112 -27.51 8.95 -7.13
C PRO A 112 -28.87 8.50 -7.64
N ALA A 113 -29.47 7.50 -6.96
CA ALA A 113 -30.77 6.99 -7.34
C ALA A 113 -31.70 8.18 -7.49
N ALA A 114 -32.29 8.36 -8.68
CA ALA A 114 -33.28 9.39 -8.90
C ALA A 114 -34.33 9.27 -7.77
N PRO A 115 -34.80 10.38 -7.17
CA PRO A 115 -35.80 10.32 -6.13
C PRO A 115 -37.00 9.57 -6.68
N THR A 116 -37.24 8.37 -6.16
CA THR A 116 -38.44 7.59 -6.44
C THR A 116 -39.59 8.42 -5.88
N VAL A 117 -40.25 9.23 -6.71
CA VAL A 117 -41.49 9.90 -6.32
C VAL A 117 -42.47 8.76 -5.99
N PRO A 118 -42.92 8.62 -4.73
CA PRO A 118 -43.89 7.60 -4.41
C PRO A 118 -45.15 7.87 -5.24
N ALA A 119 -45.56 6.87 -6.01
CA ALA A 119 -46.82 6.92 -6.74
C ALA A 119 -47.94 7.29 -5.76
N ALA A 120 -48.66 8.36 -6.06
CA ALA A 120 -49.77 8.83 -5.24
C ALA A 120 -50.74 7.67 -4.97
N ALA A 121 -50.94 7.37 -3.68
CA ALA A 121 -51.91 6.38 -3.25
C ALA A 121 -53.31 6.77 -3.73
N PRO A 122 -54.16 5.82 -4.17
CA PRO A 122 -55.52 6.12 -4.57
C PRO A 122 -56.31 6.68 -3.38
N ALA A 123 -57.02 7.78 -3.62
CA ALA A 123 -57.82 8.47 -2.60
C ALA A 123 -58.89 7.54 -2.01
N THR A 124 -58.86 7.35 -0.71
CA THR A 124 -59.90 6.65 0.06
C THR A 124 -61.23 7.43 -0.04
N PRO A 125 -62.36 6.81 -0.42
CA PRO A 125 -63.65 7.48 -0.41
C PRO A 125 -64.08 7.78 1.03
N LEU A 126 -64.45 9.05 1.30
CA LEU A 126 -65.00 9.46 2.59
C LEU A 126 -66.35 8.77 2.86
N PRO A 127 -66.60 8.30 4.10
CA PRO A 127 -67.86 7.67 4.46
C PRO A 127 -69.01 8.68 4.47
N ARG A 128 -70.14 8.25 3.88
CA ARG A 128 -71.42 8.97 3.81
C ARG A 128 -71.94 9.23 5.22
N ARG A 129 -72.20 10.49 5.55
CA ARG A 129 -72.73 10.90 6.86
C ARG A 129 -74.23 10.61 6.86
N ASP A 130 -74.63 9.58 7.59
CA ASP A 130 -76.04 9.23 7.75
C ASP A 130 -76.76 10.32 8.57
N GLN A 131 -77.89 10.76 8.02
CA GLN A 131 -78.78 11.76 8.58
C GLN A 131 -79.53 11.15 9.78
N HIS A 132 -79.25 11.66 10.98
CA HIS A 132 -80.19 11.58 12.11
C HIS A 132 -81.02 12.85 12.14
N GLU A 133 -82.15 12.84 11.44
CA GLU A 133 -83.27 13.76 11.70
C GLU A 133 -84.56 12.94 11.71
N GLY A 134 -85.26 12.95 12.85
CA GLY A 134 -86.62 12.46 12.97
C GLY A 134 -86.85 11.58 14.20
N ALA A 135 -87.41 12.17 15.26
CA ALA A 135 -88.66 11.71 15.89
C ALA A 135 -88.88 12.36 17.27
N HIS A 136 -89.88 13.25 17.29
CA HIS A 136 -90.82 13.57 18.38
C HIS A 136 -90.35 14.37 19.60
#